data_AF-A0A292SGF8-F1
#
_entry.id   AF-A0A292SGF8-F1
#
_cell.length_a   1.000
_cell.length_b   1.000
_cell.length_c   1.000
_cell.angle_alpha   90.00
_cell.angle_beta   90.00
_cell.angle_gamma   90.00
#
_symmetry.space_group_name_H-M   'P 1'
#
loop_
_entity.id
_entity.type
_entity.pdbx_description
1 polymer ?
#
loop_
_entity_poly.entity_id
_entity_poly.type
_entity_poly.pdbx_seq_one_letter_code
_entity_poly.pdbx_strand_id
1 'polypeptide(L)'
;MNVFDIVIDGFKKVFTGKNALIKHIFIILITSVISLVSVYFQILAETAEKASEMPEFPFKTFIIALIVMFIAGIYLSGYNFQFMHNAFNNESDEILPEFTGKPYSIFWRAFPVMLVWTLYIIAAMSLCISLFFAGPIFIVVGIILFFAILIISAFVQFIYIGFAKYYSREGLYNISLPVKYLKLTFEPFALMALLFIPIYSAAMSPSFFLGMFMGLSGIKDVNMIMYAGGVLGGYLGFVVQLVWYYGLVQIYKEKIDTEVIQ
;
A
#
# COMPACT_ATOMS: atom_id res chain seq x y z
N MET A 1 2.39 5.88 24.00
CA MET A 1 2.35 4.86 22.94
C MET A 1 3.77 4.48 22.55
N ASN A 2 4.16 3.22 22.71
CA ASN A 2 5.44 2.72 22.23
C ASN A 2 5.23 2.11 20.84
N VAL A 3 5.86 2.68 19.81
CA VAL A 3 5.69 2.24 18.41
C VAL A 3 6.15 0.80 18.20
N PHE A 4 7.17 0.34 18.92
CA PHE A 4 7.63 -1.05 18.82
C PHE A 4 6.54 -2.02 19.30
N ASP A 5 5.88 -1.71 20.41
CA ASP A 5 4.82 -2.55 20.96
C ASP A 5 3.62 -2.61 20.01
N ILE A 6 3.27 -1.49 19.35
CA ILE A 6 2.22 -1.48 18.33
C ILE A 6 2.55 -2.42 17.17
N VAL A 7 3.81 -2.40 16.70
CA VAL A 7 4.22 -3.22 15.57
C VAL A 7 4.23 -4.71 15.93
N ILE A 8 4.74 -5.05 17.11
CA ILE A 8 4.71 -6.43 17.63
C ILE A 8 3.26 -6.91 17.77
N ASP A 9 2.39 -6.09 18.34
CA ASP A 9 0.97 -6.41 18.47
C ASP A 9 0.30 -6.53 17.11
N GLY A 10 0.62 -5.67 16.15
CA GLY A 10 0.12 -5.76 14.78
C GLY A 10 0.50 -7.07 14.11
N PHE A 11 1.75 -7.53 14.24
CA PHE A 11 2.16 -8.86 13.76
C PHE A 11 1.35 -9.96 14.44
N LYS A 12 1.24 -9.93 15.78
CA LYS A 12 0.45 -10.90 16.52
C LYS A 12 -0.99 -10.96 15.99
N LYS A 13 -1.67 -9.82 15.91
CA LYS A 13 -3.06 -9.70 15.47
C LYS A 13 -3.28 -10.17 14.02
N VAL A 14 -2.32 -9.95 13.12
CA VAL A 14 -2.39 -10.45 11.72
C VAL A 14 -2.27 -11.97 11.65
N PHE A 15 -1.61 -12.62 12.61
CA PHE A 15 -1.43 -14.08 12.63
C PHE A 15 -2.36 -14.83 13.59
N THR A 16 -3.14 -14.11 14.41
CA THR A 16 -4.11 -14.68 15.35
C THR A 16 -5.55 -14.52 14.88
N GLY A 17 -6.47 -15.20 15.55
CA GLY A 17 -7.91 -15.13 15.29
C GLY A 17 -8.45 -16.33 14.51
N LYS A 18 -9.77 -16.39 14.38
CA LYS A 18 -10.46 -17.51 13.75
C LYS A 18 -10.06 -17.63 12.28
N ASN A 19 -9.75 -18.88 11.88
CA ASN A 19 -9.38 -19.25 10.52
C ASN A 19 -8.17 -18.48 9.94
N ALA A 20 -7.27 -17.95 10.78
CA ALA A 20 -6.11 -17.17 10.33
C ALA A 20 -5.30 -17.89 9.24
N LEU A 21 -5.02 -19.18 9.40
CA LEU A 21 -4.32 -20.00 8.40
C LEU A 21 -5.02 -19.98 7.03
N ILE A 22 -6.34 -20.22 7.02
CA ILE A 22 -7.14 -20.24 5.79
C ILE A 22 -7.12 -18.87 5.13
N LYS A 23 -7.23 -17.80 5.93
CA LYS A 23 -7.14 -16.42 5.42
C LYS A 23 -5.78 -16.16 4.77
N HIS A 24 -4.67 -16.57 5.41
CA HIS A 24 -3.33 -16.45 4.83
C HIS A 24 -3.17 -17.26 3.54
N ILE A 25 -3.75 -18.45 3.42
CA ILE A 25 -3.76 -19.21 2.16
C ILE A 25 -4.43 -18.40 1.05
N PHE A 26 -5.59 -17.79 1.31
CA PHE A 26 -6.26 -16.94 0.32
C PHE A 26 -5.47 -15.67 -0.01
N ILE A 27 -4.83 -15.04 0.97
CA ILE A 27 -3.92 -13.92 0.73
C ILE A 27 -2.81 -14.37 -0.23
N ILE A 28 -2.12 -15.47 0.08
CA ILE A 28 -1.05 -16.02 -0.76
C ILE A 28 -1.56 -16.25 -2.18
N LEU A 29 -2.74 -16.85 -2.36
CA LEU A 29 -3.30 -17.10 -3.69
C LEU A 29 -3.54 -15.80 -4.48
N ILE A 30 -4.16 -14.79 -3.86
CA ILE A 30 -4.45 -13.52 -4.55
C ILE A 30 -3.16 -12.75 -4.82
N THR A 31 -2.26 -12.65 -3.85
CA THR A 31 -0.97 -11.97 -4.04
C THR A 31 -0.11 -12.70 -5.06
N SER A 32 -0.18 -14.04 -5.14
CA SER A 32 0.50 -14.81 -6.19
C SER A 32 0.02 -14.39 -7.58
N VAL A 33 -1.30 -14.33 -7.80
CA VAL A 33 -1.86 -13.90 -9.09
C VAL A 33 -1.39 -12.50 -9.47
N ILE A 34 -1.44 -11.55 -8.53
CA ILE A 34 -1.00 -10.18 -8.78
C ILE A 34 0.50 -10.12 -9.04
N SER A 35 1.31 -10.85 -8.28
CA SER A 35 2.76 -10.91 -8.47
C SER A 35 3.14 -11.50 -9.82
N LEU A 36 2.48 -12.59 -10.25
CA LEU A 36 2.70 -13.17 -11.57
C LEU A 36 2.37 -12.16 -12.68
N VAL A 37 1.24 -11.46 -12.56
CA VAL A 37 0.87 -10.43 -13.54
C VAL A 37 1.83 -9.23 -13.51
N SER A 38 2.32 -8.84 -12.32
CA SER A 38 3.29 -7.76 -12.17
C SER A 38 4.63 -8.11 -12.80
N VAL A 39 5.12 -9.33 -12.57
CA VAL A 39 6.35 -9.85 -13.20
C VAL A 39 6.18 -9.94 -14.72
N TYR A 40 4.99 -10.35 -15.21
CA TYR A 40 4.70 -10.33 -16.65
C TYR A 40 4.83 -8.92 -17.25
N PHE A 41 4.26 -7.89 -16.61
CA PHE A 41 4.41 -6.51 -17.08
C PHE A 41 5.87 -6.02 -17.01
N GLN A 42 6.62 -6.42 -15.99
CA GLN A 42 8.04 -6.11 -15.89
C GLN A 42 8.84 -6.72 -17.04
N ILE A 43 8.66 -8.01 -17.34
CA ILE A 43 9.33 -8.69 -18.45
C ILE A 43 8.97 -8.02 -19.78
N LEU A 44 7.70 -7.66 -19.98
CA LEU A 44 7.24 -6.95 -21.17
C LEU A 44 7.95 -5.59 -21.33
N ALA A 45 8.04 -4.81 -20.25
CA ALA A 45 8.70 -3.50 -20.24
C ALA A 45 10.21 -3.63 -20.52
N GLU A 46 10.89 -4.56 -19.84
CA GLU A 46 12.32 -4.81 -20.06
C GLU A 46 12.62 -5.30 -21.49
N THR A 47 11.73 -6.10 -22.05
CA THR A 47 11.86 -6.57 -23.44
C THR A 47 11.70 -5.41 -24.42
N ALA A 48 10.71 -4.53 -24.20
CA ALA A 48 10.50 -3.35 -25.03
C ALA A 48 11.65 -2.34 -24.94
N GLU A 49 12.27 -2.17 -23.76
CA GLU A 49 13.42 -1.29 -23.57
C GLU A 49 14.67 -1.80 -24.29
N LYS A 50 14.90 -3.12 -24.32
CA LYS A 50 16.09 -3.74 -24.91
C LYS A 50 15.97 -4.02 -26.41
N ALA A 51 14.76 -3.96 -26.97
CA ALA A 51 14.53 -4.29 -28.37
C ALA A 51 14.97 -3.14 -29.29
N SER A 52 15.70 -3.47 -30.36
CA SER A 52 16.10 -2.50 -31.39
C SER A 52 14.93 -2.01 -32.25
N GLU A 53 13.85 -2.78 -32.28
CA GLU A 53 12.58 -2.47 -32.94
C GLU A 53 11.44 -2.76 -31.97
N MET A 54 10.30 -2.09 -32.14
CA MET A 54 9.14 -2.33 -31.26
C MET A 54 8.71 -3.80 -31.40
N PRO A 55 8.78 -4.60 -30.31
CA PRO A 55 8.41 -6.01 -30.38
C PRO A 55 6.91 -6.15 -30.66
N GLU A 56 6.52 -7.28 -31.27
CA GLU A 56 5.10 -7.57 -31.49
C GLU A 56 4.35 -7.57 -30.16
N PHE A 57 3.43 -6.62 -30.00
CA PHE A 57 2.78 -6.39 -28.72
C PHE A 57 1.69 -7.45 -28.48
N PRO A 58 1.77 -8.27 -27.42
CA PRO A 58 0.79 -9.30 -27.12
C PRO A 58 -0.48 -8.69 -26.52
N PHE A 59 -1.22 -7.93 -27.32
CA PHE A 59 -2.34 -7.09 -26.90
C PHE A 59 -3.40 -7.87 -26.11
N LYS A 60 -3.77 -9.07 -26.58
CA LYS A 60 -4.75 -9.91 -25.89
C LYS A 60 -4.30 -10.29 -24.47
N THR A 61 -3.07 -10.75 -24.32
CA THR A 61 -2.50 -11.14 -23.02
C THR A 61 -2.35 -9.93 -22.10
N PHE A 62 -1.90 -8.79 -22.66
CA PHE A 62 -1.83 -7.52 -21.94
C PHE A 62 -3.19 -7.09 -21.37
N ILE A 63 -4.26 -7.14 -22.17
CA ILE A 63 -5.60 -6.77 -21.72
C ILE A 63 -6.12 -7.73 -20.64
N ILE A 64 -5.90 -9.04 -20.78
CA ILE A 64 -6.27 -10.01 -19.74
C ILE A 64 -5.54 -9.72 -18.44
N ALA A 65 -4.22 -9.51 -18.50
CA ALA A 65 -3.39 -9.15 -17.35
C ALA A 65 -3.89 -7.86 -16.67
N LEU A 66 -4.23 -6.84 -17.47
CA LEU A 66 -4.76 -5.57 -16.96
C LEU A 66 -6.10 -5.75 -16.24
N ILE A 67 -7.02 -6.52 -16.81
CA ILE A 67 -8.32 -6.83 -16.18
C ILE A 67 -8.12 -7.59 -14.86
N VAL A 68 -7.23 -8.58 -14.83
CA VAL A 68 -6.92 -9.35 -13.62
C VAL A 68 -6.36 -8.43 -12.53
N MET A 69 -5.40 -7.56 -12.86
CA MET A 69 -4.89 -6.57 -11.90
C MET A 69 -5.97 -5.62 -11.40
N PHE A 70 -6.86 -5.16 -12.29
CA PHE A 70 -7.91 -4.23 -11.90
C PHE A 70 -8.90 -4.88 -10.93
N ILE A 71 -9.36 -6.09 -11.23
CA ILE A 71 -10.29 -6.85 -10.36
C ILE A 71 -9.63 -7.15 -9.01
N ALA A 72 -8.42 -7.69 -9.03
CA ALA A 72 -7.71 -8.05 -7.80
C ALA A 72 -7.30 -6.80 -6.98
N GLY A 73 -6.91 -5.72 -7.65
CA GLY A 73 -6.56 -4.44 -7.03
C GLY A 73 -7.75 -3.76 -6.36
N ILE A 74 -8.93 -3.76 -7.01
CA ILE A 74 -10.19 -3.32 -6.40
C ILE A 74 -10.47 -4.13 -5.14
N TYR A 75 -10.38 -5.46 -5.24
CA TYR A 75 -10.65 -6.35 -4.13
C TYR A 75 -9.71 -6.09 -2.95
N LEU A 76 -8.40 -6.07 -3.17
CA LEU A 76 -7.41 -5.85 -2.12
C LEU A 76 -7.49 -4.45 -1.51
N SER A 77 -7.79 -3.43 -2.31
CA SER A 77 -8.04 -2.08 -1.77
C SER A 77 -9.23 -2.08 -0.81
N GLY A 78 -10.36 -2.66 -1.22
CA GLY A 78 -11.51 -2.85 -0.34
C GLY A 78 -11.22 -3.72 0.89
N TYR A 79 -10.37 -4.75 0.73
CA TYR A 79 -9.93 -5.63 1.81
C TYR A 79 -9.11 -4.85 2.84
N ASN A 80 -8.20 -3.99 2.40
CA ASN A 80 -7.40 -3.12 3.27
C ASN A 80 -8.29 -2.14 4.05
N PHE A 81 -9.31 -1.55 3.43
CA PHE A 81 -10.29 -0.73 4.14
C PHE A 81 -11.08 -1.54 5.17
N GLN A 82 -11.48 -2.77 4.84
CA GLN A 82 -12.17 -3.65 5.79
C GLN A 82 -11.26 -4.06 6.95
N PHE A 83 -9.98 -4.31 6.68
CA PHE A 83 -8.99 -4.60 7.70
C PHE A 83 -8.81 -3.41 8.64
N MET A 84 -8.64 -2.19 8.10
CA MET A 84 -8.54 -0.97 8.90
C MET A 84 -9.80 -0.75 9.75
N HIS A 85 -10.98 -1.01 9.19
CA HIS A 85 -12.26 -0.93 9.92
C HIS A 85 -12.33 -1.92 11.07
N ASN A 86 -11.94 -3.18 10.85
CA ASN A 86 -11.91 -4.21 11.89
C ASN A 86 -10.88 -3.87 12.96
N ALA A 87 -9.67 -3.46 12.58
CA ALA A 87 -8.64 -3.00 13.52
C ALA A 87 -9.10 -1.77 14.33
N PHE A 88 -9.98 -0.95 13.73
CA PHE A 88 -10.57 0.19 14.42
C PHE A 88 -11.62 -0.25 15.45
N ASN A 89 -12.58 -1.08 15.04
CA ASN A 89 -13.79 -1.33 15.82
C ASN A 89 -13.77 -2.63 16.66
N ASN A 90 -12.89 -3.58 16.36
CA ASN A 90 -12.80 -4.84 17.10
C ASN A 90 -11.72 -4.76 18.18
N GLU A 91 -12.10 -5.04 19.43
CA GLU A 91 -11.14 -5.26 20.52
C GLU A 91 -10.61 -6.71 20.53
N SER A 92 -11.24 -7.62 19.79
CA SER A 92 -10.82 -9.01 19.66
C SER A 92 -9.57 -9.18 18.77
N ASP A 93 -9.02 -10.40 18.73
CA ASP A 93 -7.92 -10.75 17.82
C ASP A 93 -8.36 -10.93 16.35
N GLU A 94 -9.65 -10.79 16.05
CA GLU A 94 -10.22 -11.02 14.71
C GLU A 94 -10.21 -9.75 13.85
N ILE A 95 -9.00 -9.33 13.42
CA ILE A 95 -8.85 -8.14 12.58
C ILE A 95 -8.80 -8.46 11.08
N LEU A 96 -8.34 -9.66 10.69
CA LEU A 96 -8.30 -10.07 9.27
C LEU A 96 -9.72 -10.26 8.70
N PRO A 97 -10.09 -9.55 7.62
CA PRO A 97 -11.37 -9.72 6.95
C PRO A 97 -11.61 -11.14 6.43
N GLU A 98 -12.87 -11.54 6.41
CA GLU A 98 -13.32 -12.73 5.70
C GLU A 98 -13.32 -12.52 4.19
N PHE A 99 -12.96 -13.57 3.44
CA PHE A 99 -12.96 -13.57 1.98
C PHE A 99 -14.38 -13.67 1.43
N THR A 100 -15.05 -12.53 1.32
CA THR A 100 -16.43 -12.39 0.82
C THR A 100 -16.48 -11.39 -0.34
N GLY A 101 -17.66 -11.12 -0.91
CA GLY A 101 -17.86 -10.05 -1.90
C GLY A 101 -17.88 -8.62 -1.31
N LYS A 102 -17.90 -8.47 0.02
CA LYS A 102 -17.99 -7.16 0.71
C LYS A 102 -16.86 -6.17 0.35
N PRO A 103 -15.58 -6.58 0.20
CA PRO A 103 -14.49 -5.70 -0.20
C PRO A 103 -14.77 -4.89 -1.48
N TYR A 104 -15.37 -5.50 -2.52
CA TYR A 104 -15.72 -4.77 -3.74
C TYR A 104 -16.66 -3.59 -3.46
N SER A 105 -17.67 -3.80 -2.61
CA SER A 105 -18.60 -2.73 -2.24
C SER A 105 -17.92 -1.63 -1.42
N ILE A 106 -17.02 -2.00 -0.51
CA ILE A 106 -16.25 -1.05 0.29
C ILE A 106 -15.36 -0.19 -0.61
N PHE A 107 -14.68 -0.79 -1.59
CA PHE A 107 -13.86 -0.05 -2.55
C PHE A 107 -14.68 1.04 -3.25
N TRP A 108 -15.85 0.71 -3.79
CA TRP A 108 -16.66 1.71 -4.51
C TRP A 108 -17.17 2.84 -3.62
N ARG A 109 -17.34 2.59 -2.32
CA ARG A 109 -17.64 3.64 -1.33
C ARG A 109 -16.41 4.51 -1.04
N ALA A 110 -15.21 3.93 -1.01
CA ALA A 110 -13.95 4.64 -0.79
C ALA A 110 -13.47 5.41 -2.03
N PHE A 111 -13.81 4.92 -3.22
CA PHE A 111 -13.27 5.39 -4.50
C PHE A 111 -13.40 6.91 -4.71
N PRO A 112 -14.53 7.58 -4.38
CA PRO A 112 -14.61 9.04 -4.51
C PRO A 112 -13.59 9.80 -3.64
N VAL A 113 -13.34 9.32 -2.42
CA VAL A 113 -12.32 9.92 -1.53
C VAL A 113 -10.93 9.70 -2.10
N MET A 114 -10.62 8.47 -2.52
CA MET A 114 -9.34 8.15 -3.15
C MET A 114 -9.09 9.00 -4.41
N LEU A 115 -10.11 9.15 -5.25
CA LEU A 115 -10.04 9.92 -6.49
C LEU A 115 -9.76 11.40 -6.22
N VAL A 116 -10.52 12.03 -5.32
CA VAL A 116 -10.33 13.45 -4.99
C VAL A 116 -8.93 13.71 -4.44
N TRP A 117 -8.46 12.88 -3.51
CA TRP A 117 -7.11 13.03 -2.95
C TRP A 117 -6.01 12.77 -3.98
N THR A 118 -6.21 11.79 -4.87
CA THR A 118 -5.28 11.56 -5.99
C THR A 118 -5.22 12.77 -6.92
N LEU A 119 -6.36 13.38 -7.25
CA LEU A 119 -6.42 14.60 -8.07
C LEU A 119 -5.75 15.79 -7.39
N TYR A 120 -5.93 15.97 -6.07
CA TYR A 120 -5.21 17.01 -5.32
C TYR A 120 -3.69 16.82 -5.36
N ILE A 121 -3.21 15.59 -5.17
CA ILE A 121 -1.77 15.28 -5.26
C ILE A 121 -1.26 15.54 -6.68
N ILE A 122 -1.97 15.08 -7.72
CA ILE A 122 -1.58 15.32 -9.12
C ILE A 122 -1.52 16.81 -9.42
N ALA A 123 -2.52 17.58 -9.00
CA ALA A 123 -2.56 19.03 -9.21
C ALA A 123 -1.39 19.74 -8.51
N ALA A 124 -1.12 19.38 -7.25
CA ALA A 124 -0.01 19.95 -6.48
C ALA A 124 1.37 19.59 -7.08
N MET A 125 1.53 18.35 -7.54
CA MET A 125 2.75 17.90 -8.22
C MET A 125 2.95 18.60 -9.57
N SER A 126 1.86 18.80 -10.32
CA SER A 126 1.89 19.51 -11.61
C SER A 126 2.33 20.97 -11.43
N LEU A 127 1.88 21.61 -10.35
CA LEU A 127 2.33 22.95 -9.96
C LEU A 127 3.84 22.97 -9.61
N CYS A 128 4.36 21.96 -8.92
CA CYS A 128 5.79 21.91 -8.62
C CYS A 128 6.63 21.76 -9.89
N ILE A 129 6.20 20.89 -10.80
CA ILE A 129 6.89 20.66 -12.08
C ILE A 129 6.87 21.94 -12.92
N SER A 130 5.75 22.67 -12.99
CA SER A 130 5.68 23.90 -13.78
C SER A 130 6.63 24.98 -13.26
N LEU A 131 6.86 25.05 -11.95
CA LEU A 131 7.82 25.98 -11.34
C LEU A 131 9.27 25.72 -11.74
N PHE A 132 9.63 24.48 -12.09
CA PHE A 132 10.98 24.18 -12.59
C PHE A 132 11.29 24.83 -13.94
N PHE A 133 10.26 25.17 -14.71
CA PHE A 133 10.40 25.83 -16.01
C PHE A 133 10.25 27.36 -15.94
N ALA A 134 9.93 27.91 -14.76
CA ALA A 134 9.60 29.33 -14.58
C ALA A 134 10.81 30.24 -14.27
N GLY A 135 12.01 29.67 -14.08
CA GLY A 135 13.26 30.40 -13.85
C GLY A 135 13.94 30.08 -12.50
N PRO A 136 15.16 30.60 -12.25
CA PRO A 136 16.02 30.12 -11.16
C PRO A 136 15.43 30.20 -9.74
N ILE A 137 14.74 31.29 -9.39
CA ILE A 137 14.10 31.45 -8.08
C ILE A 137 12.94 30.47 -7.92
N PHE A 138 12.16 30.24 -8.99
CA PHE A 138 11.04 29.32 -8.98
C PHE A 138 11.47 27.86 -8.91
N ILE A 139 12.68 27.51 -9.38
CA ILE A 139 13.25 26.17 -9.17
C ILE A 139 13.39 25.87 -7.68
N VAL A 140 13.97 26.81 -6.91
CA VAL A 140 14.15 26.63 -5.45
C VAL A 140 12.79 26.47 -4.76
N VAL A 141 11.82 27.31 -5.12
CA VAL A 141 10.45 27.21 -4.59
C VAL A 141 9.81 25.88 -4.96
N GLY A 142 9.98 25.42 -6.21
CA GLY A 142 9.48 24.14 -6.70
C GLY A 142 10.05 22.95 -5.93
N ILE A 143 11.34 22.97 -5.59
CA ILE A 143 11.99 21.92 -4.80
C ILE A 143 11.41 21.88 -3.38
N ILE A 144 11.27 23.04 -2.74
CA ILE A 144 10.69 23.15 -1.39
C ILE A 144 9.25 22.61 -1.38
N LEU A 145 8.43 23.03 -2.36
CA LEU A 145 7.05 22.56 -2.49
C LEU A 145 6.97 21.07 -2.79
N PHE A 146 7.87 20.53 -3.62
CA PHE A 146 7.94 19.10 -3.90
C PHE A 146 8.14 18.28 -2.62
N PHE A 147 9.13 18.64 -1.79
CA PHE A 147 9.34 17.96 -0.51
C PHE A 147 8.15 18.15 0.44
N ALA A 148 7.56 19.34 0.50
CA ALA A 148 6.38 19.59 1.32
C ALA A 148 5.19 18.70 0.91
N ILE A 149 4.95 18.53 -0.40
CA ILE A 149 3.89 17.66 -0.92
C ILE A 149 4.17 16.20 -0.61
N LEU A 150 5.42 15.72 -0.75
CA LEU A 150 5.77 14.34 -0.38
C LEU A 150 5.46 14.06 1.09
N ILE A 151 5.83 14.99 1.98
CA ILE A 151 5.54 14.88 3.41
C ILE A 151 4.03 14.87 3.64
N ILE A 152 3.30 15.86 3.11
CA ILE A 152 1.84 15.99 3.31
C ILE A 152 1.08 14.77 2.75
N SER A 153 1.50 14.25 1.61
CA SER A 153 0.86 13.10 0.94
C SER A 153 0.91 11.84 1.82
N ALA A 154 1.95 11.67 2.63
CA ALA A 154 2.05 10.56 3.56
C ALA A 154 0.90 10.54 4.59
N PHE A 155 0.40 11.72 4.99
CA PHE A 155 -0.67 11.88 5.99
C PHE A 155 -2.07 11.73 5.40
N VAL A 156 -2.22 11.65 4.07
CA VAL A 156 -3.51 11.28 3.43
C VAL A 156 -3.96 9.88 3.85
N GLN A 157 -3.03 9.00 4.24
CA GLN A 157 -3.38 7.67 4.77
C GLN A 157 -4.31 7.74 6.01
N PHE A 158 -4.18 8.77 6.84
CA PHE A 158 -5.08 8.97 7.98
C PHE A 158 -6.50 9.37 7.54
N ILE A 159 -6.67 9.98 6.37
CA ILE A 159 -8.01 10.22 5.79
C ILE A 159 -8.66 8.90 5.39
N TYR A 160 -7.89 7.98 4.83
CA TYR A 160 -8.37 6.63 4.49
C TYR A 160 -8.75 5.83 5.75
N ILE A 161 -8.06 6.04 6.86
CA ILE A 161 -8.46 5.48 8.17
C ILE A 161 -9.74 6.12 8.68
N GLY A 162 -9.87 7.45 8.59
CA GLY A 162 -11.11 8.16 8.91
C GLY A 162 -12.31 7.64 8.10
N PHE A 163 -12.10 7.32 6.82
CA PHE A 163 -13.09 6.63 6.00
C PHE A 163 -13.37 5.23 6.55
N ALA A 164 -12.33 4.40 6.76
CA ALA A 164 -12.49 3.02 7.22
C ALA A 164 -13.24 2.91 8.54
N LYS A 165 -13.12 3.90 9.45
CA LYS A 165 -13.81 3.91 10.75
C LYS A 165 -15.31 3.62 10.62
N TYR A 166 -16.01 4.32 9.74
CA TYR A 166 -17.47 4.23 9.56
C TYR A 166 -17.93 3.97 8.12
N TYR A 167 -16.99 3.79 7.18
CA TYR A 167 -17.25 3.85 5.74
C TYR A 167 -17.98 5.13 5.30
N SER A 168 -17.74 6.24 6.02
CA SER A 168 -18.29 7.55 5.74
C SER A 168 -17.24 8.44 5.08
N ARG A 169 -17.71 9.32 4.20
CA ARG A 169 -16.88 10.29 3.47
C ARG A 169 -16.99 11.71 4.06
N GLU A 170 -17.84 11.86 5.07
CA GLU A 170 -18.17 13.14 5.66
C GLU A 170 -16.95 13.81 6.29
N GLY A 171 -16.72 15.08 5.96
CA GLY A 171 -15.56 15.85 6.43
C GLY A 171 -14.22 15.48 5.79
N LEU A 172 -14.11 14.38 5.02
CA LEU A 172 -12.82 13.83 4.54
C LEU A 172 -12.23 14.53 3.31
N TYR A 173 -12.95 15.48 2.71
CA TYR A 173 -12.47 16.24 1.54
C TYR A 173 -11.79 17.56 1.92
N ASN A 174 -11.68 17.88 3.21
CA ASN A 174 -11.06 19.11 3.66
C ASN A 174 -9.53 19.06 3.44
N ILE A 175 -9.02 19.93 2.57
CA ILE A 175 -7.59 20.00 2.18
C ILE A 175 -6.64 20.29 3.34
N SER A 176 -7.14 20.87 4.44
CA SER A 176 -6.34 21.13 5.63
C SER A 176 -6.12 19.90 6.52
N LEU A 177 -6.88 18.81 6.31
CA LEU A 177 -6.80 17.61 7.15
C LEU A 177 -5.40 16.99 7.23
N PRO A 178 -4.67 16.77 6.12
CA PRO A 178 -3.32 16.22 6.21
C PRO A 178 -2.37 17.06 7.06
N VAL A 179 -2.50 18.39 7.01
CA VAL A 179 -1.69 19.31 7.84
C VAL A 179 -2.10 19.23 9.30
N LYS A 180 -3.41 19.10 9.58
CA LYS A 180 -3.90 18.83 10.95
C LYS A 180 -3.32 17.51 11.46
N TYR A 181 -3.42 16.43 10.69
CA TYR A 181 -2.94 15.10 11.08
C TYR A 181 -1.43 15.08 11.26
N LEU A 182 -0.65 15.71 10.37
CA LEU A 182 0.80 15.91 10.54
C LEU A 182 1.12 16.46 11.94
N LYS A 183 0.48 17.56 12.34
CA LYS A 183 0.74 18.18 13.65
C LYS A 183 0.49 17.24 14.83
N LEU A 184 -0.51 16.36 14.71
CA LEU A 184 -0.94 15.46 15.79
C LEU A 184 -0.15 14.15 15.81
N THR A 185 0.32 13.67 14.65
CA THR A 185 0.82 12.30 14.49
C THR A 185 2.25 12.21 13.97
N PHE A 186 2.94 13.33 13.68
CA PHE A 186 4.26 13.32 13.05
C PHE A 186 5.27 12.44 13.77
N GLU A 187 5.44 12.61 15.09
CA GLU A 187 6.43 11.84 15.86
C GLU A 187 6.18 10.31 15.80
N PRO A 188 5.00 9.78 16.20
CA PRO A 188 4.76 8.34 16.12
C PRO A 188 4.74 7.83 14.67
N PHE A 189 4.28 8.62 13.71
CA PHE A 189 4.33 8.26 12.29
C PHE A 189 5.78 8.12 11.79
N ALA A 190 6.66 9.08 12.10
CA ALA A 190 8.04 9.06 11.67
C ALA A 190 8.82 7.90 12.29
N LEU A 191 8.63 7.64 13.58
CA LEU A 191 9.21 6.47 14.25
C LEU A 191 8.75 5.16 13.62
N MET A 192 7.46 5.06 13.28
CA MET A 192 6.92 3.89 12.60
C MET A 192 7.51 3.75 11.19
N ALA A 193 7.58 4.84 10.41
CA ALA A 193 8.19 4.83 9.08
C ALA A 193 9.66 4.36 9.13
N LEU A 194 10.44 4.85 10.10
CA LEU A 194 11.82 4.43 10.30
C LEU A 194 11.95 2.95 10.68
N LEU A 195 11.04 2.45 11.53
CA LEU A 195 11.01 1.05 11.94
C LEU A 195 10.61 0.11 10.78
N PHE A 196 9.76 0.58 9.87
CA PHE A 196 9.30 -0.22 8.73
C PHE A 196 10.35 -0.40 7.64
N ILE A 197 11.38 0.47 7.57
CA ILE A 197 12.51 0.28 6.63
C ILE A 197 13.18 -1.09 6.85
N PRO A 198 13.74 -1.41 8.04
CA PRO A 198 14.36 -2.71 8.27
C PRO A 198 13.36 -3.87 8.25
N ILE A 199 12.11 -3.67 8.69
CA ILE A 199 11.07 -4.73 8.64
C ILE A 199 10.77 -5.12 7.19
N TYR A 200 10.59 -4.14 6.31
CA TYR A 200 10.33 -4.40 4.90
C TYR A 200 11.54 -5.07 4.25
N SER A 201 12.77 -4.62 4.53
CA SER A 201 13.99 -5.28 4.06
C SER A 201 14.08 -6.74 4.53
N ALA A 202 13.80 -7.00 5.81
CA ALA A 202 13.78 -8.36 6.36
C ALA A 202 12.70 -9.23 5.70
N ALA A 203 11.49 -8.68 5.49
CA ALA A 203 10.40 -9.37 4.84
C ALA A 203 10.65 -9.67 3.35
N MET A 204 11.45 -8.85 2.66
CA MET A 204 11.84 -9.11 1.26
C MET A 204 13.02 -10.08 1.13
N SER A 205 13.82 -10.25 2.18
CA SER A 205 15.01 -11.10 2.15
C SER A 205 14.76 -12.56 1.73
N PRO A 206 13.64 -13.23 2.10
CA PRO A 206 13.36 -14.60 1.65
C PRO A 206 13.23 -14.73 0.14
N SER A 207 12.69 -13.72 -0.55
CA SER A 207 12.61 -13.71 -2.02
C SER A 207 13.99 -13.64 -2.66
N PHE A 208 14.90 -12.87 -2.07
CA PHE A 208 16.29 -12.80 -2.52
C PHE A 208 17.02 -14.13 -2.31
N PHE A 209 16.89 -14.73 -1.12
CA PHE A 209 17.50 -16.03 -0.83
C PHE A 209 16.94 -17.14 -1.73
N LEU A 210 15.63 -17.13 -2.01
CA LEU A 210 15.00 -18.09 -2.92
C LEU A 210 15.65 -18.02 -4.31
N GLY A 211 15.82 -16.83 -4.87
CA GLY A 211 16.49 -16.67 -6.17
C GLY A 211 17.94 -17.16 -6.15
N MET A 212 18.67 -16.88 -5.08
CA MET A 212 20.04 -17.39 -4.89
C MET A 212 20.07 -18.92 -4.84
N PHE A 213 19.18 -19.55 -4.06
CA PHE A 213 19.10 -21.01 -3.95
C PHE A 213 18.75 -21.67 -5.30
N MET A 214 17.80 -21.10 -6.05
CA MET A 214 17.43 -21.60 -7.37
C MET A 214 18.60 -21.53 -8.35
N GLY A 215 19.33 -20.40 -8.38
CA GLY A 215 20.53 -20.24 -9.20
C GLY A 215 21.63 -21.23 -8.83
N LEU A 216 21.90 -21.42 -7.53
CA LEU A 216 22.87 -22.40 -7.03
C LEU A 216 22.47 -23.85 -7.34
N SER A 217 21.17 -24.13 -7.42
CA SER A 217 20.62 -25.45 -7.79
C SER A 217 20.65 -25.72 -9.30
N GLY A 218 21.19 -24.80 -10.10
CA GLY A 218 21.33 -24.95 -11.55
C GLY A 218 20.11 -24.51 -12.36
N ILE A 219 19.10 -23.89 -11.72
CA ILE A 219 17.97 -23.27 -12.45
C ILE A 219 18.48 -21.99 -13.11
N LYS A 220 18.56 -21.99 -14.44
CA LYS A 220 19.04 -20.85 -15.23
C LYS A 220 17.91 -19.96 -15.78
N ASP A 221 16.66 -20.40 -15.65
CA ASP A 221 15.52 -19.63 -16.10
C ASP A 221 15.26 -18.45 -15.14
N VAL A 222 15.71 -17.27 -15.56
CA VAL A 222 15.55 -16.01 -14.80
C VAL A 222 14.07 -15.67 -14.62
N ASN A 223 13.21 -15.97 -15.60
CA ASN A 223 11.78 -15.70 -15.48
C ASN A 223 11.16 -16.56 -14.37
N MET A 224 11.53 -17.85 -14.31
CA MET A 224 11.07 -18.74 -13.25
C MET A 224 11.49 -18.23 -11.85
N ILE A 225 12.73 -17.73 -11.74
CA ILE A 225 13.24 -17.14 -10.50
C ILE A 225 12.47 -15.86 -10.11
N MET A 226 12.21 -14.98 -11.08
CA MET A 226 11.44 -13.74 -10.86
C MET A 226 10.00 -14.03 -10.42
N TYR A 227 9.34 -15.02 -11.04
CA TYR A 227 8.00 -15.41 -10.64
C TYR A 227 7.96 -15.96 -9.21
N ALA A 228 8.89 -16.86 -8.85
CA ALA A 228 8.96 -17.44 -7.52
C ALA A 228 9.26 -16.38 -6.44
N GLY A 229 10.24 -15.51 -6.70
CA GLY A 229 10.57 -14.39 -5.81
C GLY A 229 9.43 -13.37 -5.69
N GLY A 230 8.73 -13.09 -6.79
CA GLY A 230 7.59 -12.19 -6.83
C GLY A 230 6.40 -12.71 -6.02
N VAL A 231 6.10 -14.01 -6.08
CA VAL A 231 5.03 -14.62 -5.28
C VAL A 231 5.32 -14.48 -3.78
N LEU A 232 6.52 -14.90 -3.35
CA LEU A 232 6.93 -14.85 -1.95
C LEU A 232 6.99 -13.40 -1.43
N GLY A 233 7.55 -12.50 -2.24
CA GLY A 233 7.69 -11.08 -1.92
C GLY A 233 6.35 -10.37 -1.87
N GLY A 234 5.43 -10.71 -2.77
CA GLY A 234 4.07 -10.17 -2.78
C GLY A 234 3.30 -10.52 -1.51
N TYR A 235 3.36 -11.79 -1.07
CA TYR A 235 2.73 -12.20 0.18
C TYR A 235 3.35 -11.51 1.41
N LEU A 236 4.67 -11.58 1.55
CA LEU A 236 5.36 -10.99 2.72
C LEU A 236 5.21 -9.47 2.76
N GLY A 237 5.25 -8.81 1.60
CA GLY A 237 4.99 -7.39 1.47
C GLY A 237 3.56 -7.02 1.87
N PHE A 238 2.58 -7.85 1.50
CA PHE A 238 1.19 -7.64 1.91
C PHE A 238 1.00 -7.80 3.42
N VAL A 239 1.64 -8.80 4.05
CA VAL A 239 1.63 -8.95 5.52
C VAL A 239 2.19 -7.71 6.20
N VAL A 240 3.36 -7.23 5.75
CA VAL A 240 3.96 -5.99 6.29
C VAL A 240 3.02 -4.79 6.09
N GLN A 241 2.38 -4.67 4.93
CA GLN A 241 1.39 -3.63 4.66
C GLN A 241 0.19 -3.68 5.62
N LEU A 242 -0.30 -4.86 5.99
CA LEU A 242 -1.37 -4.99 6.99
C LEU A 242 -0.90 -4.51 8.37
N VAL A 243 0.31 -4.87 8.79
CA VAL A 243 0.88 -4.40 10.06
C VAL A 243 1.08 -2.88 10.04
N TRP A 244 1.48 -2.31 8.89
CA TRP A 244 1.55 -0.87 8.70
C TRP A 244 0.20 -0.19 8.92
N TYR A 245 -0.85 -0.70 8.29
CA TYR A 245 -2.21 -0.17 8.48
C TYR A 245 -2.71 -0.33 9.91
N TYR A 246 -2.39 -1.44 10.57
CA TYR A 246 -2.71 -1.63 11.98
C TYR A 246 -2.08 -0.52 12.83
N GLY A 247 -0.79 -0.25 12.62
CA GLY A 247 -0.08 0.78 13.36
C GLY A 247 -0.65 2.18 13.11
N LEU A 248 -0.96 2.51 11.86
CA LEU A 248 -1.62 3.78 11.55
C LEU A 248 -3.00 3.90 12.19
N VAL A 249 -3.78 2.81 12.28
CA VAL A 249 -5.08 2.80 12.97
C VAL A 249 -4.90 3.09 14.46
N GLN A 250 -3.91 2.50 15.14
CA GLN A 250 -3.65 2.80 16.55
C GLN A 250 -3.23 4.26 16.76
N ILE A 251 -2.35 4.78 15.91
CA ILE A 251 -1.97 6.19 15.94
C ILE A 251 -3.20 7.08 15.76
N TYR A 252 -4.08 6.75 14.81
CA TYR A 252 -5.30 7.52 14.57
C TYR A 252 -6.22 7.52 15.79
N LYS A 253 -6.46 6.35 16.40
CA LYS A 253 -7.30 6.23 17.60
C LYS A 253 -6.80 7.13 18.74
N GLU A 254 -5.50 7.07 19.02
CA GLU A 254 -4.93 7.75 20.18
C GLU A 254 -4.75 9.25 20.00
N LYS A 255 -4.51 9.71 18.76
CA LYS A 255 -4.09 11.09 18.48
C LYS A 255 -5.10 11.93 17.70
N ILE A 256 -5.96 11.30 16.90
CA ILE A 256 -6.91 12.02 16.05
C ILE A 256 -8.32 11.86 16.63
N ASP A 257 -8.73 10.62 16.95
CA ASP A 257 -10.11 10.36 17.37
C ASP A 257 -10.44 10.95 18.75
N THR A 258 -9.46 10.97 19.65
CA THR A 258 -9.56 11.56 20.99
C THR A 258 -9.67 13.09 20.98
N GLU A 259 -9.04 13.77 20.02
CA GLU A 259 -9.12 15.23 19.89
C GLU A 259 -10.36 15.75 19.15
N VAL A 260 -11.06 14.91 18.38
CA VAL A 260 -12.31 15.30 17.72
C VAL A 260 -13.51 15.27 18.69
N ILE A 261 -13.34 14.67 19.87
CA ILE A 261 -14.36 14.55 20.93
C ILE A 261 -14.22 15.65 22.01
N GLN A 262 -13.15 16.47 21.97
CA GLN A 262 -12.94 17.62 22.86
C GLN A 262 -13.22 18.95 22.14
#